data_AF-A0A5C6C217-F1
#
_entry.id   AF-A0A5C6C217-F1
#
_cell.length_a   1.000
_cell.length_b   1.000
_cell.length_c   1.000
_cell.angle_alpha   90.00
_cell.angle_beta   90.00
_cell.angle_gamma   90.00
#
_symmetry.space_group_name_H-M   'P 1'
#
loop_
_entity.id
_entity.type
_entity.pdbx_description
1 polymer ?
#
loop_
_entity_poly.entity_id
_entity_poly.type
_entity_poly.pdbx_seq_one_letter_code
_entity_poly.pdbx_strand_id
1 'polypeptide(L)'
;MSLRLVARLLLAANLAPETLRLLSEHFSRAASSDVDSDDRYETLFSLSSAECPDLDLLANIPLYLLNPAAPAEEFNSDLKKLRDQWREHLKLPNSRVSEKKYGDYLRAWDLREGWSEGKYHRDAVRSMKVVAKELGQSKTSARNWYRSGFKLVTGHEFSVENWVEVMGVTQLSELFGETVPAASKRRALRSNARRPVDDTTVSGGRNQQGNPGVVEELSAHRAAEDAQQMLLRISNLMAEGCSDKEILEDLGLKETALPAIREFREILET
;
A
#
# COMPACT_ATOMS: atom_id res chain seq x y z
N MET A 1 0.88 23.15 -18.76
CA MET A 1 2.26 22.66 -18.60
C MET A 1 3.16 23.87 -18.35
N SER A 2 3.94 23.91 -17.27
CA SER A 2 4.83 25.06 -17.02
C SER A 2 6.04 24.96 -17.96
N LEU A 3 6.43 26.06 -18.61
CA LEU A 3 7.69 26.13 -19.37
C LEU A 3 8.91 25.76 -18.50
N ARG A 4 8.83 25.97 -17.18
CA ARG A 4 9.85 25.53 -16.23
C ARG A 4 9.96 24.01 -16.14
N LEU A 5 8.86 23.27 -16.32
CA LEU A 5 8.88 21.80 -16.33
C LEU A 5 9.57 21.27 -17.59
N VAL A 6 9.28 21.86 -18.75
CA VAL A 6 9.95 21.50 -20.02
C VAL A 6 11.45 21.76 -19.92
N ALA A 7 11.86 22.94 -19.44
CA ALA A 7 13.26 23.25 -19.22
C ALA A 7 13.93 22.28 -18.24
N ARG A 8 13.25 21.90 -17.14
CA ARG A 8 13.76 20.88 -16.21
C ARG A 8 13.88 19.51 -16.85
N LEU A 9 12.93 19.10 -17.69
CA LEU A 9 12.99 17.83 -18.41
C LEU A 9 14.16 17.81 -19.39
N LEU A 10 14.42 18.90 -20.12
CA LEU A 10 15.58 19.00 -21.01
C LEU A 10 16.91 18.92 -20.25
N LEU A 11 16.97 19.48 -19.03
CA LEU A 11 18.18 19.42 -18.19
C LEU A 11 18.33 18.09 -17.43
N ALA A 12 17.24 17.38 -17.17
CA ALA A 12 17.23 16.11 -16.43
C ALA A 12 17.21 14.87 -17.34
N ALA A 13 16.78 15.02 -18.60
CA ALA A 13 17.04 14.04 -19.64
C ALA A 13 18.56 13.96 -19.77
N ASN A 14 19.13 12.76 -19.73
CA ASN A 14 20.56 12.51 -19.82
C ASN A 14 21.11 12.84 -21.23
N LEU A 15 20.89 14.07 -21.71
CA LEU A 15 21.38 14.58 -22.98
C LEU A 15 22.90 14.70 -22.90
N ALA A 16 23.58 14.38 -24.00
CA ALA A 16 25.02 14.60 -24.07
C ALA A 16 25.34 16.10 -23.90
N PRO A 17 26.51 16.44 -23.33
CA PRO A 17 26.95 17.83 -23.19
C PRO A 17 26.93 18.61 -24.52
N GLU A 18 27.19 17.94 -25.63
CA GLU A 18 27.17 18.48 -26.99
C GLU A 18 25.75 18.91 -27.40
N THR A 19 24.76 18.08 -27.10
CA THR A 19 23.33 18.36 -27.32
C THR A 19 22.86 19.56 -26.50
N LEU A 20 23.28 19.64 -25.23
CA LEU A 20 22.98 20.78 -24.37
C LEU A 20 23.61 22.08 -24.88
N ARG A 21 24.85 22.02 -25.41
CA ARG A 21 25.51 23.17 -26.03
C ARG A 21 24.77 23.64 -27.27
N LEU A 22 24.38 22.72 -28.15
CA LEU A 22 23.59 23.02 -29.34
C LEU A 22 22.28 23.73 -28.96
N LEU A 23 21.52 23.17 -28.02
CA LEU A 23 20.29 23.81 -27.51
C LEU A 23 20.57 25.21 -26.92
N SER A 24 21.66 25.36 -26.17
CA SER A 24 22.01 26.66 -25.57
C SER A 24 22.33 27.72 -26.62
N GLU A 25 22.96 27.33 -27.73
CA GLU A 25 23.26 28.24 -28.85
C GLU A 25 21.96 28.69 -29.53
N HIS A 26 21.08 27.75 -29.86
CA HIS A 26 19.78 28.07 -30.46
C HIS A 26 18.92 28.95 -29.53
N PHE A 27 18.90 28.67 -28.23
CA PHE A 27 18.18 29.53 -27.27
C PHE A 27 18.81 30.92 -27.15
N SER A 28 20.13 31.03 -27.16
CA SER A 28 20.82 32.33 -27.08
C SER A 28 20.56 33.18 -28.33
N ARG A 29 20.57 32.54 -29.51
CA ARG A 29 20.22 33.20 -30.78
C ARG A 29 18.76 33.66 -30.77
N ALA A 30 17.82 32.77 -30.42
CA ALA A 30 16.40 33.11 -30.35
C ALA A 30 16.08 34.19 -29.28
N ALA A 31 16.86 34.28 -28.20
CA ALA A 31 16.71 35.30 -27.17
C ALA A 31 17.21 36.68 -27.61
N SER A 32 18.10 36.72 -28.60
CA SER A 32 18.65 37.97 -29.17
C SER A 32 17.79 38.52 -30.31
N SER A 33 16.82 37.74 -30.80
CA SER A 33 15.93 38.08 -31.90
C SER A 33 14.53 38.46 -31.38
N ASP A 34 13.85 39.37 -32.09
CA ASP A 34 12.45 39.69 -31.80
C ASP A 34 11.53 38.47 -32.00
N VAL A 35 10.43 38.43 -31.24
CA VAL A 35 9.51 37.28 -31.18
C VAL A 35 8.92 36.92 -32.56
N ASP A 36 8.70 37.93 -33.40
CA ASP A 36 8.09 37.77 -34.73
C ASP A 36 9.11 37.98 -35.87
N SER A 37 10.41 37.93 -35.57
CA SER A 37 11.46 38.09 -36.58
C SER A 37 11.70 36.82 -37.38
N ASP A 38 12.06 37.00 -38.66
CA ASP A 38 12.49 35.91 -39.54
C ASP A 38 13.68 35.15 -38.95
N ASP A 39 14.62 35.86 -38.30
CA ASP A 39 15.78 35.25 -37.61
C ASP A 39 15.37 34.22 -36.54
N ARG A 40 14.29 34.49 -35.81
CA ARG A 40 13.77 33.56 -34.81
C ARG A 40 13.11 32.35 -35.45
N TYR A 41 12.40 32.54 -36.57
CA TYR A 41 11.83 31.44 -37.35
C TYR A 41 12.93 30.55 -37.95
N GLU A 42 13.98 31.14 -38.52
CA GLU A 42 15.14 30.41 -39.03
C GLU A 42 15.85 29.62 -37.92
N THR A 43 15.97 30.20 -36.72
CA THR A 43 16.58 29.51 -35.57
C THR A 43 15.75 28.31 -35.12
N LEU A 44 14.42 28.43 -35.10
CA LEU A 44 13.51 27.32 -34.80
C LEU A 44 13.57 26.23 -35.88
N PHE A 45 13.58 26.62 -37.15
CA PHE A 45 13.69 25.71 -38.28
C PHE A 45 15.02 24.94 -38.26
N SER A 46 16.12 25.65 -38.01
CA SER A 46 17.46 25.06 -37.87
C SER A 46 17.52 24.07 -36.72
N LEU A 47 16.90 24.37 -35.57
CA LEU A 47 16.84 23.43 -34.45
C LEU A 47 16.01 22.19 -34.81
N SER A 48 14.89 22.35 -35.51
CA SER A 48 14.04 21.23 -35.95
C SER A 48 14.70 20.32 -36.99
N SER A 49 15.71 20.84 -37.70
CA SER A 49 16.45 20.12 -38.75
C SER A 49 17.82 19.62 -38.26
N ALA A 50 18.18 19.88 -37.01
CA ALA A 50 19.47 19.46 -36.47
C ALA A 50 19.48 17.93 -36.26
N GLU A 51 20.50 17.25 -36.78
CA GLU A 51 20.70 15.82 -36.54
C GLU A 51 21.21 15.62 -35.10
N CYS A 52 20.27 15.51 -34.16
CA CYS A 52 20.58 15.34 -32.75
C CYS A 52 19.79 14.17 -32.16
N PRO A 53 20.36 12.94 -32.22
CA PRO A 53 19.66 11.73 -31.78
C PRO A 53 19.15 11.80 -30.34
N ASP A 54 19.83 12.54 -29.48
CA ASP A 54 19.44 12.76 -28.08
C ASP A 54 18.15 13.57 -27.93
N LEU A 55 17.85 14.47 -28.87
CA LEU A 55 16.58 15.22 -28.92
C LEU A 55 15.46 14.42 -29.58
N ASP A 56 15.83 13.40 -30.35
CA ASP A 56 14.91 12.40 -30.92
C ASP A 56 14.60 11.26 -29.94
N LEU A 57 15.30 11.20 -28.80
CA LEU A 57 14.92 10.35 -27.68
C LEU A 57 13.59 10.86 -27.14
N LEU A 58 12.50 10.28 -27.65
CA LEU A 58 11.22 10.30 -26.97
C LEU A 58 11.50 9.88 -25.54
N ALA A 59 11.27 10.79 -24.59
CA ALA A 59 11.20 10.40 -23.19
C ALA A 59 10.30 9.15 -23.14
N ASN A 60 10.74 8.07 -22.48
CA ASN A 60 9.93 6.85 -22.29
C ASN A 60 8.68 7.10 -21.42
N ILE A 61 8.23 8.35 -21.35
CA ILE A 61 7.12 8.88 -20.60
C ILE A 61 6.22 9.57 -21.62
N PRO A 62 4.95 9.17 -21.74
CA PRO A 62 4.04 9.86 -22.63
C PRO A 62 3.86 11.32 -22.26
N LEU A 63 4.03 12.19 -23.26
CA LEU A 63 3.58 13.58 -23.18
C LEU A 63 2.22 13.68 -23.84
N TYR A 64 1.21 14.09 -23.07
CA TYR A 64 -0.14 14.31 -23.54
C TYR A 64 -0.54 15.76 -23.40
N LEU A 65 -1.10 16.31 -24.48
CA LEU A 65 -1.79 17.59 -24.48
C LEU A 65 -3.27 17.31 -24.26
N LEU A 66 -3.77 17.71 -23.10
CA LEU A 66 -5.19 17.61 -22.78
C LEU A 66 -5.85 18.96 -23.04
N ASN A 67 -6.97 18.95 -23.78
CA ASN A 67 -7.78 20.14 -23.98
C ASN A 67 -8.69 20.35 -22.74
N PRO A 68 -8.46 21.38 -21.91
CA PRO A 68 -9.30 21.62 -20.74
C PRO A 68 -10.72 22.07 -21.09
N ALA A 69 -10.97 22.49 -22.33
CA ALA A 69 -12.29 22.88 -22.82
C ALA A 69 -13.13 21.69 -23.33
N ALA A 70 -12.55 20.48 -23.39
CA ALA A 70 -13.30 19.29 -23.80
C ALA A 70 -14.40 18.94 -22.78
N PRO A 71 -15.57 18.44 -23.24
CA PRO A 71 -16.57 17.87 -22.34
C PRO A 71 -15.97 16.82 -21.40
N ALA A 72 -16.41 16.80 -20.14
CA ALA A 72 -15.85 15.90 -19.12
C ALA A 72 -15.93 14.42 -19.51
N GLU A 73 -16.97 14.01 -20.23
CA GLU A 73 -17.11 12.63 -20.72
C GLU A 73 -16.06 12.26 -21.76
N GLU A 74 -15.78 13.17 -22.70
CA GLU A 74 -14.76 13.00 -23.74
C GLU A 74 -13.36 12.96 -23.12
N PHE A 75 -13.08 13.90 -22.21
CA PHE A 75 -11.83 13.97 -21.46
C PHE A 75 -11.55 12.67 -20.69
N ASN A 76 -12.54 12.15 -19.97
CA ASN A 76 -12.40 10.92 -19.20
C ASN A 76 -12.26 9.68 -20.11
N SER A 77 -13.00 9.65 -21.23
CA SER A 77 -12.85 8.61 -22.24
C SER A 77 -11.43 8.57 -22.81
N ASP A 78 -10.86 9.73 -23.12
CA ASP A 78 -9.54 9.82 -23.72
C ASP A 78 -8.44 9.44 -22.73
N LEU A 79 -8.49 9.94 -21.50
CA LEU A 79 -7.58 9.48 -20.45
C LEU A 79 -7.61 7.97 -20.25
N LYS A 80 -8.81 7.37 -20.29
CA LYS A 80 -8.97 5.92 -20.18
C LYS A 80 -8.32 5.18 -21.35
N LYS A 81 -8.55 5.63 -22.59
CA LYS A 81 -7.93 5.05 -23.78
C LYS A 81 -6.40 5.14 -23.71
N LEU A 82 -5.86 6.30 -23.36
CA LEU A 82 -4.42 6.53 -23.24
C LEU A 82 -3.80 5.60 -22.18
N ARG A 83 -4.45 5.50 -21.02
CA ARG A 83 -4.05 4.55 -19.96
C ARG A 83 -4.03 3.12 -20.48
N ASP A 84 -5.09 2.69 -21.15
CA ASP A 84 -5.22 1.30 -21.62
C ASP A 84 -4.17 0.97 -22.69
N GLN A 85 -3.90 1.90 -23.62
CA GLN A 85 -2.84 1.78 -24.63
C GLN A 85 -1.45 1.64 -23.99
N TRP A 86 -1.11 2.45 -22.98
CA TRP A 86 0.19 2.34 -22.31
C TRP A 86 0.34 1.07 -21.50
N ARG A 87 -0.74 0.62 -20.86
CA ARG A 87 -0.73 -0.65 -20.14
C ARG A 87 -0.49 -1.81 -21.09
N GLU A 88 -1.07 -1.76 -22.28
CA GLU A 88 -0.79 -2.74 -23.33
C GLU A 88 0.66 -2.65 -23.83
N HIS A 89 1.13 -1.45 -24.17
CA HIS A 89 2.50 -1.21 -24.65
C HIS A 89 3.58 -1.68 -23.66
N LEU A 90 3.39 -1.38 -22.37
CA LEU A 90 4.29 -1.76 -21.28
C LEU A 90 4.02 -3.16 -20.71
N LYS A 91 3.06 -3.91 -21.28
CA LYS A 91 2.65 -5.25 -20.82
C LYS A 91 2.28 -5.30 -19.33
N LEU A 92 1.67 -4.23 -18.82
CA LEU A 92 1.27 -4.13 -17.42
C LEU A 92 0.01 -4.97 -17.17
N PRO A 93 0.01 -5.87 -16.18
CA PRO A 93 -1.12 -6.75 -15.90
C PRO A 93 -2.34 -5.93 -15.51
N ASN A 94 -3.48 -6.17 -16.16
CA ASN A 94 -4.75 -5.50 -15.88
C ASN A 94 -5.16 -5.66 -14.41
N SER A 95 -4.88 -4.62 -13.60
CA SER A 95 -5.38 -4.54 -12.25
C SER A 95 -6.87 -4.22 -12.32
N ARG A 96 -7.72 -5.25 -12.29
CA ARG A 96 -9.17 -5.13 -12.16
C ARG A 96 -9.54 -4.64 -10.75
N VAL A 97 -9.15 -3.43 -10.42
CA VAL A 97 -9.73 -2.77 -9.26
C VAL A 97 -10.81 -1.85 -9.79
N SER A 98 -12.03 -2.38 -9.85
CA SER A 98 -13.19 -1.59 -10.23
C SER A 98 -13.50 -0.65 -9.06
N GLU A 99 -13.31 0.65 -9.26
CA GLU A 99 -13.68 1.70 -8.28
C GLU A 99 -15.13 1.55 -7.80
N LYS A 100 -16.01 1.01 -8.65
CA LYS A 100 -17.39 0.66 -8.29
C LYS A 100 -17.48 -0.26 -7.06
N LYS A 101 -16.47 -1.11 -6.82
CA LYS A 101 -16.41 -2.02 -5.67
C LYS A 101 -15.79 -1.39 -4.42
N TYR A 102 -15.23 -0.19 -4.49
CA TYR A 102 -14.69 0.48 -3.31
C TYR A 102 -15.76 0.75 -2.26
N GLY A 103 -16.97 1.15 -2.69
CA GLY A 103 -18.10 1.29 -1.79
C GLY A 103 -18.39 0.00 -1.01
N ASP A 104 -18.37 -1.14 -1.70
CA ASP A 104 -18.59 -2.46 -1.09
C ASP A 104 -17.46 -2.86 -0.13
N TYR A 105 -16.21 -2.55 -0.48
CA TYR A 105 -15.04 -2.85 0.35
C TYR A 105 -15.01 -2.01 1.63
N LEU A 106 -15.26 -0.70 1.51
CA LEU A 106 -15.35 0.22 2.63
C LEU A 106 -16.54 -0.12 3.52
N ARG A 107 -17.70 -0.45 2.94
CA ARG A 107 -18.85 -0.90 3.73
C ARG A 107 -18.57 -2.20 4.49
N ALA A 108 -17.84 -3.14 3.89
CA ALA A 108 -17.42 -4.35 4.58
C ALA A 108 -16.43 -4.07 5.72
N TRP A 109 -15.54 -3.09 5.55
CA TRP A 109 -14.66 -2.58 6.60
C TRP A 109 -15.46 -1.94 7.73
N ASP A 110 -16.35 -1.00 7.41
CA ASP A 110 -17.13 -0.24 8.39
C ASP A 110 -17.97 -1.16 9.29
N LEU A 111 -18.75 -2.05 8.67
CA LEU A 111 -19.56 -3.03 9.40
C LEU A 111 -18.72 -3.96 10.26
N ARG A 112 -17.50 -4.29 9.81
CA ARG A 112 -16.65 -5.25 10.50
C ARG A 112 -15.91 -4.64 11.68
N GLU A 113 -15.44 -3.40 11.54
CA GLU A 113 -14.68 -2.71 12.58
C GLU A 113 -15.55 -1.83 13.49
N GLY A 114 -16.82 -1.62 13.15
CA GLY A 114 -17.77 -0.85 13.96
C GLY A 114 -17.81 0.63 13.62
N TRP A 115 -17.51 1.00 12.37
CA TRP A 115 -17.72 2.37 11.89
C TRP A 115 -19.17 2.56 11.42
N SER A 116 -19.78 3.66 11.84
CA SER A 116 -21.09 4.10 11.35
C SER A 116 -21.23 5.61 11.54
N GLU A 117 -21.92 6.28 10.62
CA GLU A 117 -22.22 7.73 10.72
C GLU A 117 -20.97 8.60 10.94
N GLY A 118 -19.83 8.18 10.37
CA GLY A 118 -18.55 8.88 10.51
C GLY A 118 -17.90 8.76 11.90
N LYS A 119 -18.41 7.88 12.76
CA LYS A 119 -17.89 7.63 14.11
C LYS A 119 -17.49 6.18 14.30
N TYR A 120 -16.48 5.99 15.14
CA TYR A 120 -16.04 4.68 15.57
C TYR A 120 -16.83 4.23 16.79
N HIS A 121 -17.45 3.04 16.71
CA HIS A 121 -18.19 2.42 17.80
C HIS A 121 -17.60 1.05 18.10
N ARG A 122 -16.80 0.97 19.17
CA ARG A 122 -16.12 -0.27 19.58
C ARG A 122 -17.09 -1.43 19.81
N ASP A 123 -18.25 -1.17 20.39
CA ASP A 123 -19.26 -2.20 20.67
C ASP A 123 -20.04 -2.65 19.42
N ALA A 124 -19.89 -1.93 18.31
CA ALA A 124 -20.52 -2.26 17.05
C ALA A 124 -19.69 -3.23 16.19
N VAL A 125 -18.54 -3.73 16.67
CA VAL A 125 -17.71 -4.72 15.95
C VAL A 125 -18.50 -6.00 15.69
N ARG A 126 -18.69 -6.35 14.40
CA ARG A 126 -19.53 -7.50 14.01
C ARG A 126 -18.70 -8.72 13.61
N SER A 127 -19.27 -9.91 13.79
CA SER A 127 -18.68 -11.14 13.25
C SER A 127 -18.80 -11.20 11.72
N MET A 128 -17.93 -11.94 11.03
CA MET A 128 -17.98 -12.07 9.56
C MET A 128 -19.30 -12.69 9.07
N LYS A 129 -19.96 -13.49 9.93
CA LYS A 129 -21.27 -14.09 9.63
C LYS A 129 -22.34 -13.01 9.51
N VAL A 130 -22.31 -12.02 10.41
CA VAL A 130 -23.25 -10.90 10.43
C VAL A 130 -22.96 -9.96 9.26
N VAL A 131 -21.70 -9.59 9.07
CA VAL A 131 -21.28 -8.74 7.94
C VAL A 131 -21.71 -9.34 6.58
N ALA A 132 -21.47 -10.64 6.38
CA ALA A 132 -21.89 -11.31 5.14
C ALA A 132 -23.41 -11.27 4.92
N LYS A 133 -24.20 -11.48 5.99
CA LYS A 133 -25.66 -11.41 5.93
C LYS A 133 -26.14 -10.00 5.54
N GLU A 134 -25.56 -8.96 6.12
CA GLU A 134 -25.96 -7.57 5.86
C GLU A 134 -25.58 -7.07 4.47
N LEU A 135 -24.44 -7.53 3.96
CA LEU A 135 -24.03 -7.24 2.59
C LEU A 135 -24.80 -8.07 1.54
N GLY A 136 -25.57 -9.08 1.96
CA GLY A 136 -26.22 -10.03 1.06
C GLY A 136 -25.20 -10.88 0.28
N GLN A 137 -24.04 -11.17 0.87
CA GLN A 137 -22.92 -11.85 0.22
C GLN A 137 -22.54 -13.17 0.89
N SER A 138 -21.79 -14.00 0.17
CA SER A 138 -21.16 -15.17 0.77
C SER A 138 -20.12 -14.73 1.82
N LYS A 139 -19.89 -15.58 2.85
CA LYS A 139 -18.85 -15.33 3.87
C LYS A 139 -17.46 -15.17 3.27
N THR A 140 -17.16 -15.86 2.17
CA THR A 140 -15.89 -15.76 1.44
C THR A 140 -15.78 -14.41 0.72
N SER A 141 -16.83 -13.99 0.02
CA SER A 141 -16.88 -12.69 -0.65
C SER A 141 -16.74 -11.54 0.34
N ALA A 142 -17.52 -11.55 1.44
CA ALA A 142 -17.43 -10.56 2.49
C ALA A 142 -16.04 -10.50 3.13
N ARG A 143 -15.38 -11.65 3.31
CA ARG A 143 -13.99 -11.70 3.78
C ARG A 143 -13.03 -11.05 2.79
N ASN A 144 -13.17 -11.32 1.50
CA ASN A 144 -12.31 -10.74 0.47
C ASN A 144 -12.53 -9.23 0.34
N TRP A 145 -13.78 -8.77 0.43
CA TRP A 145 -14.13 -7.35 0.46
C TRP A 145 -13.53 -6.66 1.67
N TYR A 146 -13.68 -7.26 2.86
CA TYR A 146 -13.06 -6.74 4.07
C TYR A 146 -11.53 -6.67 3.95
N ARG A 147 -10.85 -7.68 3.40
CA ARG A 147 -9.39 -7.63 3.16
C ARG A 147 -9.00 -6.50 2.21
N SER A 148 -9.79 -6.30 1.16
CA SER A 148 -9.58 -5.22 0.21
C SER A 148 -9.83 -3.85 0.85
N GLY A 149 -10.85 -3.73 1.71
CA GLY A 149 -11.16 -2.53 2.48
C GLY A 149 -10.07 -2.21 3.49
N PHE A 150 -9.59 -3.22 4.23
CA PHE A 150 -8.43 -3.09 5.13
C PHE A 150 -7.25 -2.48 4.38
N LYS A 151 -6.85 -3.07 3.24
CA LYS A 151 -5.75 -2.55 2.44
C LYS A 151 -6.00 -1.13 1.91
N LEU A 152 -7.23 -0.83 1.50
CA LEU A 152 -7.59 0.50 1.00
C LEU A 152 -7.45 1.58 2.09
N VAL A 153 -7.83 1.26 3.33
CA VAL A 153 -7.80 2.18 4.47
C VAL A 153 -6.41 2.31 5.08
N THR A 154 -5.70 1.19 5.25
CA THR A 154 -4.42 1.15 5.98
C THR A 154 -3.19 1.20 5.08
N GLY A 155 -3.32 0.86 3.80
CA GLY A 155 -2.21 0.65 2.89
C GLY A 155 -1.54 -0.72 2.99
N HIS A 156 -1.92 -1.56 3.97
CA HIS A 156 -1.28 -2.85 4.24
C HIS A 156 -2.16 -4.04 3.83
N GLU A 157 -1.55 -5.15 3.41
CA GLU A 157 -2.30 -6.41 3.23
C GLU A 157 -2.89 -6.88 4.55
N PHE A 158 -4.08 -7.49 4.51
CA PHE A 158 -4.67 -8.00 5.73
C PHE A 158 -3.94 -9.24 6.23
N SER A 159 -3.26 -9.08 7.35
CA SER A 159 -2.82 -10.15 8.25
C SER A 159 -3.38 -9.89 9.65
N VAL A 160 -3.29 -10.87 10.54
CA VAL A 160 -3.76 -10.66 11.93
C VAL A 160 -2.80 -9.73 12.65
N GLU A 161 -1.52 -9.84 12.31
CA GLU A 161 -0.40 -9.05 12.78
C GLU A 161 -0.60 -7.57 12.41
N ASN A 162 -0.79 -7.27 11.12
CA ASN A 162 -1.07 -5.90 10.64
C ASN A 162 -2.37 -5.36 11.25
N TRP A 163 -3.36 -6.23 11.47
CA TRP A 163 -4.59 -5.81 12.13
C TRP A 163 -4.37 -5.47 13.61
N VAL A 164 -3.55 -6.22 14.35
CA VAL A 164 -3.18 -5.90 15.73
C VAL A 164 -2.37 -4.62 15.78
N GLU A 165 -1.45 -4.40 14.84
CA GLU A 165 -0.66 -3.17 14.78
C GLU A 165 -1.54 -1.94 14.55
N VAL A 166 -2.49 -2.02 13.61
CA VAL A 166 -3.37 -0.88 13.28
C VAL A 166 -4.52 -0.71 14.29
N MET A 167 -5.19 -1.79 14.65
CA MET A 167 -6.45 -1.76 15.42
C MET A 167 -6.29 -2.23 16.86
N GLY A 168 -5.16 -2.82 17.24
CA GLY A 168 -4.97 -3.48 18.53
C GLY A 168 -5.16 -2.52 19.71
N VAL A 169 -4.59 -1.31 19.64
CA VAL A 169 -4.79 -0.30 20.69
C VAL A 169 -6.28 0.04 20.84
N THR A 170 -6.99 0.28 19.74
CA THR A 170 -8.41 0.66 19.79
C THR A 170 -9.35 -0.48 20.19
N GLN A 171 -9.03 -1.72 19.82
CA GLN A 171 -9.95 -2.85 20.01
C GLN A 171 -9.58 -3.77 21.16
N LEU A 172 -8.31 -3.90 21.49
CA LEU A 172 -7.82 -4.83 22.51
C LEU A 172 -7.45 -4.13 23.82
N SER A 173 -7.25 -2.82 23.84
CA SER A 173 -6.98 -2.08 25.07
C SER A 173 -8.27 -1.70 25.80
N GLU A 174 -8.29 -1.75 27.12
CA GLU A 174 -9.37 -1.20 27.94
C GLU A 174 -9.37 0.34 27.99
N LEU A 175 -8.33 0.98 27.45
CA LEU A 175 -8.24 2.45 27.36
C LEU A 175 -9.41 3.09 26.58
N PHE A 176 -10.03 2.36 25.66
CA PHE A 176 -11.12 2.84 24.81
C PHE A 176 -12.47 2.20 25.12
N GLY A 177 -12.63 1.59 26.31
CA GLY A 177 -13.91 1.06 26.80
C GLY A 177 -13.72 -0.04 27.85
N GLU A 178 -14.75 -0.22 28.69
CA GLU A 178 -14.74 -1.10 29.87
C GLU A 178 -14.53 -2.58 29.54
N THR A 179 -14.87 -3.03 28.33
CA THR A 179 -14.66 -4.42 27.93
C THR A 179 -14.16 -4.53 26.49
N VAL A 180 -13.32 -5.54 26.26
CA VAL A 180 -12.79 -5.88 24.93
C VAL A 180 -13.80 -6.76 24.19
N PRO A 181 -14.29 -6.36 22.99
CA PRO A 181 -15.27 -7.15 22.25
C PRO A 181 -14.78 -8.58 21.95
N ALA A 182 -15.62 -9.58 22.20
CA ALA A 182 -15.27 -10.99 22.00
C ALA A 182 -14.84 -11.32 20.56
N ALA A 183 -15.38 -10.61 19.57
CA ALA A 183 -15.00 -10.76 18.17
C ALA A 183 -13.55 -10.30 17.90
N SER A 184 -13.06 -9.31 18.65
CA SER A 184 -11.71 -8.76 18.57
C SER A 184 -10.71 -9.70 19.24
N LYS A 185 -11.01 -10.18 20.46
CA LYS A 185 -10.18 -11.22 21.14
C LYS A 185 -9.99 -12.46 20.27
N ARG A 186 -11.09 -13.03 19.76
CA ARG A 186 -11.06 -14.22 18.88
C ARG A 186 -10.28 -14.01 17.59
N ARG A 187 -10.14 -12.77 17.13
CA ARG A 187 -9.40 -12.44 15.91
C ARG A 187 -7.89 -12.40 16.20
N ALA A 188 -7.48 -11.74 17.27
CA ALA A 188 -6.08 -11.69 17.70
C ALA A 188 -5.51 -13.08 17.99
N LEU A 189 -6.32 -13.98 18.55
CA LEU A 189 -5.92 -15.36 18.86
C LEU A 189 -5.85 -16.30 17.65
N ARG A 190 -6.34 -15.88 16.47
CA ARG A 190 -6.26 -16.70 15.26
C ARG A 190 -4.95 -16.38 14.55
N SER A 191 -3.85 -16.97 14.97
CA SER A 191 -2.62 -16.90 14.18
C SER A 191 -2.86 -17.53 12.80
N ASN A 192 -2.32 -16.90 11.75
CA ASN A 192 -2.06 -17.59 10.51
C ASN A 192 -0.81 -18.47 10.71
N ALA A 193 -0.87 -19.45 11.61
CA ALA A 193 0.07 -20.57 11.51
C ALA A 193 -0.22 -21.22 10.15
N ARG A 194 0.57 -20.86 9.13
CA ARG A 194 0.61 -21.60 7.88
C ARG A 194 0.87 -23.03 8.31
N ARG A 195 -0.13 -23.91 8.20
CA ARG A 195 0.11 -25.34 8.35
C ARG A 195 1.31 -25.64 7.44
N PRO A 196 2.37 -26.31 7.95
CA PRO A 196 3.42 -26.81 7.07
C PRO A 196 2.71 -27.61 5.98
N VAL A 197 2.82 -27.13 4.75
CA VAL A 197 2.24 -27.81 3.61
C VAL A 197 3.23 -28.92 3.31
N ASP A 198 2.82 -30.18 3.45
CA ASP A 198 3.65 -31.31 3.04
C ASP A 198 4.09 -31.11 1.58
N ASP A 199 5.37 -31.36 1.30
CA ASP A 199 6.03 -31.23 -0.01
C ASP A 199 5.30 -32.01 -1.14
N THR A 200 4.44 -32.95 -0.78
CA THR A 200 3.59 -33.70 -1.70
C THR A 200 2.53 -32.83 -2.39
N THR A 201 2.21 -31.64 -1.86
CA THR A 201 1.23 -30.72 -2.46
C THR A 201 1.86 -29.77 -3.49
N VAL A 202 3.19 -29.59 -3.45
CA VAL A 202 3.91 -28.67 -4.34
C VAL A 202 4.35 -29.34 -5.65
N SER A 203 4.41 -30.68 -5.68
CA SER A 203 4.90 -31.42 -6.86
C SER A 203 3.81 -31.85 -7.86
N GLY A 204 2.53 -31.54 -7.62
CA GLY A 204 1.40 -31.98 -8.46
C GLY A 204 0.82 -30.94 -9.43
N GLY A 205 1.32 -29.71 -9.46
CA GLY A 205 0.68 -28.60 -10.18
C GLY A 205 1.57 -28.02 -11.28
N ARG A 206 1.33 -28.43 -12.53
CA ARG A 206 1.83 -27.79 -13.76
C ARG A 206 1.74 -26.27 -13.69
N ASN A 207 2.89 -25.59 -13.72
CA ASN A 207 3.20 -24.52 -14.67
C ASN A 207 4.63 -23.99 -14.42
N GLN A 208 5.55 -24.48 -15.25
CA GLN A 208 6.84 -23.86 -15.49
C GLN A 208 6.62 -22.60 -16.35
N GLN A 209 6.87 -21.41 -15.81
CA GLN A 209 7.49 -20.30 -16.54
C GLN A 209 7.82 -19.14 -15.59
N GLY A 210 9.11 -19.06 -15.27
CA GLY A 210 9.90 -17.85 -14.96
C GLY A 210 9.27 -16.76 -14.10
N ASN A 211 9.57 -16.77 -12.80
CA ASN A 211 9.91 -15.53 -12.10
C ASN A 211 10.80 -15.87 -10.88
N PRO A 212 11.99 -15.24 -10.72
CA PRO A 212 12.81 -15.41 -9.53
C PRO A 212 12.14 -14.72 -8.33
N GLY A 213 12.16 -15.44 -7.21
CA GLY A 213 11.41 -15.13 -6.01
C GLY A 213 11.90 -13.89 -5.25
N VAL A 214 10.92 -13.21 -4.68
CA VAL A 214 11.00 -12.14 -3.69
C VAL A 214 11.76 -12.65 -2.46
N VAL A 215 13.04 -12.31 -2.36
CA VAL A 215 13.86 -12.47 -1.16
C VAL A 215 14.39 -11.09 -0.79
N GLU A 216 13.50 -10.19 -0.36
CA GLU A 216 13.90 -8.85 0.10
C GLU A 216 12.91 -8.23 1.10
N GLU A 217 12.15 -9.06 1.83
CA GLU A 217 11.18 -8.60 2.85
C GLU A 217 11.48 -9.15 4.24
N LEU A 218 12.77 -9.30 4.59
CA LEU A 218 13.22 -9.88 5.88
C LEU A 218 13.54 -8.84 6.97
N SER A 219 13.44 -7.54 6.69
CA SER A 219 13.85 -6.51 7.66
C SER A 219 12.76 -6.08 8.65
N ALA A 220 11.49 -6.41 8.41
CA ALA A 220 10.37 -6.13 9.33
C ALA A 220 10.00 -7.32 10.25
N HIS A 221 10.61 -8.49 10.05
CA HIS A 221 10.21 -9.74 10.72
C HIS A 221 10.80 -9.94 12.13
N ARG A 222 11.84 -9.20 12.54
CA ARG A 222 12.49 -9.43 13.84
C ARG A 222 11.67 -8.93 15.03
N ALA A 223 11.10 -7.73 14.96
CA ALA A 223 10.40 -7.13 16.11
C ALA A 223 9.09 -7.84 16.49
N ALA A 224 8.40 -8.47 15.53
CA ALA A 224 7.15 -9.19 15.78
C ALA A 224 7.37 -10.62 16.30
N GLU A 225 8.44 -11.29 15.86
CA GLU A 225 8.87 -12.57 16.45
C GLU A 225 9.29 -12.39 17.92
N ASP A 226 9.96 -11.28 18.24
CA ASP A 226 10.39 -10.96 19.60
C ASP A 226 9.21 -10.80 20.59
N ALA A 227 8.13 -10.14 20.17
CA ALA A 227 6.96 -9.93 21.02
C ALA A 227 6.18 -11.23 21.31
N GLN A 228 6.03 -12.11 20.30
CA GLN A 228 5.36 -13.39 20.48
C GLN A 228 6.18 -14.37 21.32
N GLN A 229 7.49 -14.42 21.10
CA GLN A 229 8.39 -15.22 21.92
C GLN A 229 8.41 -14.71 23.37
N MET A 230 8.36 -13.40 23.58
CA MET A 230 8.28 -12.79 24.90
C MET A 230 6.98 -13.18 25.62
N LEU A 231 5.82 -13.13 24.96
CA LEU A 231 4.54 -13.54 25.56
C LEU A 231 4.50 -15.04 25.90
N LEU A 232 5.05 -15.88 25.02
CA LEU A 232 5.15 -17.33 25.26
C LEU A 232 6.08 -17.64 26.43
N ARG A 233 7.19 -16.89 26.54
CA ARG A 233 8.14 -17.00 27.64
C ARG A 233 7.53 -16.57 28.97
N ILE A 234 6.79 -15.45 29.00
CA ILE A 234 6.02 -15.00 30.17
C ILE A 234 5.03 -16.09 30.62
N SER A 235 4.28 -16.69 29.67
CA SER A 235 3.34 -17.76 29.99
C SER A 235 4.02 -19.00 30.59
N ASN A 236 5.20 -19.39 30.11
CA ASN A 236 5.92 -20.54 30.63
C ASN A 236 6.45 -20.28 32.05
N LEU A 237 7.02 -19.09 32.30
CA LEU A 237 7.48 -18.69 33.63
C LEU A 237 6.33 -18.64 34.65
N MET A 238 5.15 -18.17 34.23
CA MET A 238 3.95 -18.21 35.08
C MET A 238 3.51 -19.64 35.39
N ALA A 239 3.55 -20.54 34.40
CA ALA A 239 3.24 -21.96 34.59
C ALA A 239 4.26 -22.69 35.50
N GLU A 240 5.51 -22.22 35.51
CA GLU A 240 6.58 -22.66 36.43
C GLU A 240 6.44 -22.08 37.84
N GLY A 241 5.46 -21.20 38.07
CA GLY A 241 5.17 -20.61 39.39
C GLY A 241 5.99 -19.37 39.72
N CYS A 242 6.67 -18.75 38.75
CA CYS A 242 7.44 -17.54 38.97
C CYS A 242 6.56 -16.34 39.36
N SER A 243 7.06 -15.52 40.28
CA SER A 243 6.48 -14.24 40.69
C SER A 243 6.71 -13.15 39.64
N ASP A 244 5.92 -12.07 39.67
CA ASP A 244 6.05 -10.97 38.69
C ASP A 244 7.45 -10.32 38.69
N LYS A 245 8.11 -10.29 39.85
CA LYS A 245 9.47 -9.76 39.98
C LYS A 245 10.50 -10.66 39.32
N GLU A 246 10.36 -11.98 39.48
CA GLU A 246 11.24 -12.96 38.83
C GLU A 246 11.06 -12.95 37.30
N ILE A 247 9.82 -12.74 36.82
CA ILE A 247 9.54 -12.62 35.38
C ILE A 247 10.18 -11.35 34.80
N LEU A 248 10.13 -10.21 35.51
CA LEU A 248 10.82 -9.00 35.07
C LEU A 248 12.34 -9.20 34.98
N GLU A 249 12.91 -9.87 35.97
CA GLU A 249 14.36 -10.10 36.05
C GLU A 249 14.83 -11.09 34.98
N ASP A 250 14.13 -12.21 34.75
CA ASP A 250 14.47 -13.20 33.70
C ASP A 250 14.42 -12.58 32.30
N LEU A 251 13.49 -11.65 32.07
CA LEU A 251 13.28 -11.02 30.77
C LEU A 251 14.05 -9.70 30.60
N GLY A 252 14.77 -9.23 31.62
CA GLY A 252 15.49 -7.95 31.59
C GLY A 252 14.56 -6.74 31.40
N LEU A 253 13.31 -6.82 31.86
CA LEU A 253 12.29 -5.79 31.70
C LEU A 253 12.34 -4.78 32.84
N LYS A 254 11.96 -3.52 32.54
CA LYS A 254 11.85 -2.45 33.54
C LYS A 254 10.55 -2.61 34.34
N GLU A 255 10.52 -2.05 35.56
CA GLU A 255 9.34 -2.05 36.45
C GLU A 255 8.07 -1.48 35.79
N THR A 256 8.20 -0.65 34.77
CA THR A 256 7.06 -0.12 33.98
C THR A 256 6.25 -1.21 33.27
N ALA A 257 6.78 -2.42 33.11
CA ALA A 257 6.08 -3.55 32.49
C ALA A 257 5.23 -4.37 33.49
N LEU A 258 5.32 -4.11 34.81
CA LEU A 258 4.55 -4.83 35.84
C LEU A 258 3.04 -4.85 35.62
N PRO A 259 2.38 -3.73 35.25
CA PRO A 259 0.93 -3.74 35.03
C PRO A 259 0.51 -4.73 33.93
N ALA A 260 1.28 -4.81 32.83
CA ALA A 260 0.99 -5.71 31.72
C ALA A 260 1.20 -7.20 32.11
N ILE A 261 2.21 -7.51 32.93
CA ILE A 261 2.44 -8.87 33.42
C ILE A 261 1.28 -9.32 34.34
N ARG A 262 0.80 -8.44 35.22
CA ARG A 262 -0.32 -8.73 36.12
C ARG A 262 -1.62 -8.96 35.35
N GLU A 263 -1.92 -8.07 34.40
CA GLU A 263 -3.07 -8.20 33.51
C GLU A 263 -3.02 -9.53 32.74
N PHE A 264 -1.84 -9.92 32.25
CA PHE A 264 -1.67 -11.19 31.54
C PHE A 264 -1.86 -12.41 32.45
N ARG A 265 -1.45 -12.34 33.72
CA ARG A 265 -1.65 -13.41 34.71
C ARG A 265 -3.13 -13.61 35.02
N GLU A 266 -3.86 -12.52 35.26
CA GLU A 266 -5.31 -12.55 35.52
C GLU A 266 -6.07 -13.19 34.34
N ILE A 267 -5.66 -12.93 33.10
CA ILE A 267 -6.25 -13.54 31.90
C ILE A 267 -6.03 -15.06 31.83
N LEU A 268 -4.89 -15.57 32.31
CA LEU A 268 -4.56 -17.00 32.26
C LEU A 268 -5.20 -17.80 33.40
N GLU A 269 -5.51 -17.17 34.52
CA GLU A 269 -6.17 -17.79 35.68
C GLU A 269 -7.71 -17.80 35.57
N THR A 270 -8.28 -17.13 34.57
CA THR A 270 -9.74 -17.04 34.29
C THR A 270 -10.18 -17.98 33.17
#